data_AF-A0AAQ3R362-F1
#
_entry.id   AF-A0AAQ3R362-F1
#
_cell.length_a   1.000
_cell.length_b   1.000
_cell.length_c   1.000
_cell.angle_alpha   90.00
_cell.angle_beta   90.00
_cell.angle_gamma   90.00
#
_symmetry.space_group_name_H-M   'P 1'
#
loop_
_entity.id
_entity.type
_entity.pdbx_description
1 polymer ?
#
loop_
_entity_poly.entity_id
_entity_poly.type
_entity_poly.pdbx_seq_one_letter_code
_entity_poly.pdbx_strand_id
1 'polypeptide(L)' 'MKYLTGETVELGDLVLIESGKTLGVVYAIIETPEDALNWGLDEAGISIEAEPFGLVFWPQSETEDPVRFISRKEIS' A
#
# COMPACT_ATOMS: atom_id res chain seq x y z
N MET A 1 5.05 -6.74 -5.12
CA MET A 1 4.71 -5.40 -5.73
C MET A 1 5.87 -4.41 -5.57
N LYS A 2 5.94 -3.31 -6.34
CA LYS A 2 6.98 -2.25 -6.19
C LYS A 2 6.38 -0.85 -6.18
N TYR A 3 6.98 0.05 -5.40
CA TYR A 3 6.69 1.49 -5.51
C TYR A 3 7.27 2.07 -6.81
N LEU A 4 6.86 3.28 -7.18
CA LEU A 4 7.40 3.98 -8.36
C LEU A 4 8.92 4.24 -8.26
N THR A 5 9.43 4.36 -7.05
CA THR A 5 10.86 4.53 -6.74
C THR A 5 11.66 3.22 -6.88
N GLY A 6 10.98 2.08 -7.05
CA GLY A 6 11.56 0.78 -7.39
C GLY A 6 11.73 -0.19 -6.22
N GLU A 7 11.60 0.28 -4.98
CA GLU A 7 11.63 -0.54 -3.77
C GLU A 7 10.45 -1.52 -3.78
N THR A 8 10.70 -2.74 -3.31
CA THR A 8 9.65 -3.73 -3.09
C THR A 8 8.80 -3.28 -1.90
N VAL A 9 7.48 -3.34 -2.04
CA VAL A 9 6.56 -3.03 -0.94
C VAL A 9 6.70 -4.09 0.15
N GLU A 10 6.83 -3.65 1.41
CA GLU A 10 6.83 -4.54 2.58
C GLU A 10 5.84 -4.06 3.65
N LEU A 11 5.42 -5.00 4.50
CA LEU A 11 4.57 -4.72 5.65
C LEU A 11 5.27 -3.77 6.61
N GLY A 12 4.54 -2.78 7.11
CA GLY A 12 5.05 -1.77 8.03
C GLY A 12 5.79 -0.62 7.35
N ASP A 13 5.88 -0.59 6.01
CA ASP A 13 6.41 0.56 5.30
C ASP A 13 5.59 1.82 5.62
N LEU A 14 6.30 2.90 5.95
CA LEU A 14 5.68 4.22 6.07
C LEU A 14 5.58 4.82 4.67
N VAL A 15 4.37 5.25 4.32
CA VAL A 15 4.03 5.75 2.99
C VAL A 15 3.21 7.05 3.06
N LEU A 16 3.16 7.78 1.96
CA LEU A 16 2.18 8.84 1.76
C LEU A 16 1.14 8.43 0.71
N ILE A 17 -0.12 8.74 1.01
CA ILE A 17 -1.28 8.61 0.12
C ILE A 17 -1.91 9.99 -0.14
N GLU A 18 -2.99 10.04 -0.91
CA GLU A 18 -3.77 11.26 -1.17
C GLU A 18 -2.88 12.37 -1.75
N SER A 19 -2.22 12.08 -2.87
CA SER A 19 -1.26 12.97 -3.54
C SER A 19 -0.09 13.42 -2.66
N GLY A 20 0.27 12.62 -1.66
CA GLY A 20 1.38 12.89 -0.76
C GLY A 20 1.01 13.68 0.49
N LYS A 21 -0.28 13.76 0.85
CA LYS A 21 -0.74 14.59 1.98
C LYS A 21 -0.92 13.80 3.27
N THR A 22 -1.26 12.53 3.15
CA THR A 22 -1.66 11.72 4.30
C THR A 22 -0.66 10.61 4.53
N LEU A 23 -0.13 10.52 5.75
CA LEU A 23 0.75 9.43 6.17
C LEU A 23 -0.07 8.17 6.42
N GLY A 24 0.47 7.04 5.99
CA GLY A 24 -0.09 5.73 6.28
C GLY A 24 0.99 4.68 6.45
N VAL A 25 0.59 3.52 6.93
CA VAL A 25 1.46 2.36 7.10
C VAL A 25 0.89 1.20 6.29
N VAL A 26 1.73 0.52 5.52
CA VAL A 26 1.32 -0.67 4.79
C VAL A 26 0.94 -1.77 5.79
N TYR A 27 -0.35 -2.07 5.82
CA TYR A 27 -0.97 -3.01 6.76
C TYR A 27 -1.05 -4.43 6.18
N ALA A 28 -1.36 -4.55 4.89
CA ALA A 28 -1.43 -5.83 4.19
C ALA A 28 -0.97 -5.69 2.73
N ILE A 29 -0.42 -6.78 2.19
CA ILE A 29 -0.06 -6.90 0.78
C ILE A 29 -0.89 -8.03 0.19
N ILE A 30 -1.67 -7.71 -0.84
CA ILE A 30 -2.55 -8.64 -1.55
C ILE A 30 -1.90 -8.90 -2.91
N GLU A 31 -1.23 -10.04 -3.07
CA GLU A 31 -0.42 -10.31 -4.27
C GLU A 31 -1.10 -11.25 -5.27
N THR A 32 -1.91 -12.19 -4.79
CA THR A 32 -2.52 -13.20 -5.67
C THR A 32 -3.99 -12.91 -5.96
N PRO A 33 -4.53 -13.37 -7.11
CA PRO A 33 -5.96 -13.31 -7.37
C PRO A 33 -6.81 -14.04 -6.33
N GLU A 34 -6.28 -15.10 -5.73
CA GLU A 34 -6.96 -15.85 -4.66
C GLU A 34 -7.05 -15.00 -3.38
N ASP A 35 -5.97 -14.31 -3.01
CA ASP A 35 -5.97 -13.38 -1.87
C ASP A 35 -6.92 -12.21 -2.11
N ALA A 36 -6.91 -11.64 -3.31
CA ALA A 36 -7.83 -10.56 -3.68
C ALA A 36 -9.29 -11.02 -3.52
N LEU A 37 -9.64 -12.19 -4.05
CA LEU A 37 -10.99 -12.74 -3.92
C LEU A 37 -11.36 -13.01 -2.44
N ASN A 38 -10.43 -13.55 -1.64
CA ASN A 38 -10.65 -13.80 -0.21
C ASN A 38 -10.90 -12.51 0.58
N TRP A 39 -10.36 -11.38 0.11
CA TRP A 39 -10.56 -10.05 0.67
C TRP A 39 -11.75 -9.30 0.03
N GLY A 40 -12.44 -9.90 -0.95
CA GLY A 40 -13.55 -9.26 -1.67
C GLY A 40 -13.09 -8.14 -2.61
N LEU A 41 -11.87 -8.23 -3.13
CA LEU A 41 -11.25 -7.27 -4.04
C LEU A 41 -11.20 -7.84 -5.46
N ASP A 42 -11.28 -6.94 -6.44
CA ASP A 42 -11.23 -7.30 -7.86
C ASP A 42 -9.79 -7.52 -8.37
N GLU A 43 -8.78 -6.99 -7.66
CA GLU A 43 -7.37 -7.07 -8.06
C GLU A 43 -6.40 -7.05 -6.87
N ALA A 44 -5.12 -7.31 -7.19
CA ALA A 44 -4.00 -7.20 -6.26
C ALA A 44 -3.75 -5.73 -5.86
N GLY A 45 -3.12 -5.53 -4.71
CA GLY A 45 -2.93 -4.20 -4.15
C GLY A 45 -2.27 -4.24 -2.77
N ILE A 46 -2.31 -3.10 -2.10
CA ILE A 46 -1.92 -3.00 -0.69
C ILE A 46 -3.03 -2.34 0.11
N SER A 47 -3.19 -2.77 1.34
CA SER A 47 -4.02 -2.10 2.33
C SER A 47 -3.13 -1.23 3.21
N ILE A 48 -3.54 0.02 3.41
CA ILE A 48 -2.79 1.05 4.12
C ILE A 48 -3.65 1.54 5.27
N GLU A 49 -3.13 1.46 6.49
CA GLU A 49 -3.75 2.08 7.65
C GLU A 49 -3.33 3.55 7.72
N ALA A 50 -4.29 4.47 7.62
CA ALA A 50 -4.05 5.90 7.61
C ALA A 50 -5.16 6.64 8.36
N GLU A 51 -4.82 7.44 9.37
CA GLU A 51 -5.80 8.32 10.02
C GLU A 51 -6.09 9.56 9.16
N PRO A 52 -7.34 10.04 9.11
CA PRO A 52 -8.53 9.56 9.81
C PRO A 52 -9.34 8.49 9.03
N PHE A 53 -8.81 7.98 7.92
CA PHE A 53 -9.53 7.16 6.95
C PHE A 53 -9.69 5.69 7.37
N GLY A 54 -8.84 5.19 8.28
CA GLY A 54 -8.77 3.78 8.65
C GLY A 54 -8.00 2.99 7.59
N LEU A 55 -8.52 1.84 7.16
CA LEU A 55 -7.91 1.03 6.12
C LEU A 55 -8.31 1.52 4.73
N VAL A 56 -7.33 1.96 3.94
CA VAL A 56 -7.46 2.40 2.55
C VAL A 56 -6.83 1.35 1.65
N PHE A 57 -7.53 0.94 0.60
CA PHE A 57 -6.99 0.02 -0.40
C PHE A 57 -6.40 0.79 -1.58
N TRP A 58 -5.16 0.47 -1.95
CA TRP A 58 -4.50 0.96 -3.15
C TRP A 58 -4.34 -0.20 -4.16
N PRO A 59 -5.08 -0.18 -5.27
CA PRO A 59 -5.00 -1.24 -6.29
C PRO A 59 -3.70 -1.12 -7.09
N GLN A 60 -3.18 -2.24 -7.55
CA GLN A 60 -1.95 -2.29 -8.36
C GLN A 60 -2.09 -1.52 -9.68
N SER A 61 -3.30 -1.43 -10.23
CA SER A 61 -3.61 -0.70 -11.45
C SER A 61 -3.60 0.84 -11.29
N GLU A 62 -3.60 1.36 -10.06
CA GLU A 62 -3.61 2.81 -9.79
C GLU A 62 -2.28 3.46 -10.15
N THR A 63 -2.34 4.45 -11.03
CA THR A 63 -1.14 5.15 -11.55
C THR A 63 -1.26 6.67 -11.52
N GLU A 64 -2.45 7.22 -11.33
CA GLU A 64 -2.70 8.66 -11.27
C GLU A 64 -2.35 9.24 -9.89
N ASP A 65 -2.66 8.50 -8.81
CA ASP A 65 -2.26 8.84 -7.45
C ASP A 65 -1.46 7.72 -6.78
N PRO A 66 -0.17 7.57 -7.13
CA PRO A 66 0.65 6.47 -6.64
C PRO A 66 1.01 6.66 -5.16
N VAL A 67 0.97 5.56 -4.41
CA VAL A 67 1.50 5.49 -3.03
C VAL A 67 3.01 5.78 -3.06
N ARG A 68 3.45 6.69 -2.19
CA ARG A 68 4.85 7.13 -2.13
C ARG A 68 5.53 6.53 -0.91
N PHE A 69 6.60 5.77 -1.14
CA PHE A 69 7.45 5.26 -0.08
C PHE A 69 8.15 6.39 0.67
N ILE A 70 8.20 6.31 2.00
CA ILE A 70 8.92 7.26 2.87
C ILE A 70 10.08 6.58 3.58
N SER A 71 9.79 5.50 4.30
CA SER A 71 10.81 4.79 5.08
C SER A 71 10.33 3.42 5.51
N ARG A 72 11.29 2.52 5.69
CA ARG A 72 11.13 1.26 6.40
C ARG A 72 11.94 1.32 7.68
N LYS A 73 11.38 0.89 8.80
CA LYS A 73 12.23 0.63 9.98
C LYS A 73 13.09 -0.59 9.67
N GLU A 74 14.38 -0.39 9.47
CA GLU A 74 15.31 -1.51 9.48
C GLU A 74 15.31 -2.12 10.88
N ILE A 75 14.89 -3.39 10.98
CA ILE A 75 15.05 -4.16 12.21
C ILE A 75 16.52 -4.55 12.25
N SER A 76 17.29 -3.85 13.09
CA SER A 76 18.69 -4.19 13.42
C SER A 76 18.77 -5.42 14.32
#